data_AF-A0A8J2HCR4-F1
#
_entry.id   AF-A0A8J2HCR4-F1
#
_cell.length_a   1.000
_cell.length_b   1.000
_cell.length_c   1.000
_cell.angle_alpha   90.00
_cell.angle_beta   90.00
_cell.angle_gamma   90.00
#
_symmetry.space_group_name_H-M   'P 1'
#
loop_
_entity.id
_entity.type
_entity.pdbx_description
1 polymer ?
#
loop_
_entity_poly.entity_id
_entity_poly.type
_entity_poly.pdbx_seq_one_letter_code
_entity_poly.pdbx_strand_id
1 'polypeptide(L)'
;MITELVNDSNVQFLDQDDDDDPDTELYLTQPFACGTAFAVSVLDSLMSTTYFNQNALTLIRSLITGGATPELELILAEGAGLRGGYSTTDSLANRDRCRVGQISLYDGPLAQYGEGGKYGDLFVAALKSYGMLCIGLYRFRDTSSSADASSKRYVITNPPDDFTLLPTDQVFVLMQFDPGLEYRPNRGTRGKDDAS
;
A
#
# COMPACT_ATOMS: atom_id res chain seq x y z
N MET A 1 13.25 -8.16 0.55
CA MET A 1 13.07 -9.04 1.72
C MET A 1 12.68 -8.15 2.88
N ILE A 2 11.77 -8.59 3.76
CA ILE A 2 11.41 -7.87 4.98
C ILE A 2 11.72 -8.77 6.18
N THR A 3 12.40 -8.23 7.19
CA THR A 3 12.82 -8.96 8.38
C THR A 3 12.17 -8.36 9.62
N GLU A 4 11.50 -9.19 10.40
CA GLU A 4 10.97 -8.80 11.71
C GLU A 4 12.10 -8.74 12.73
N LEU A 5 12.16 -7.66 13.51
CA LEU A 5 13.15 -7.44 14.55
C LEU A 5 12.46 -7.22 15.90
N VAL A 6 12.92 -7.96 16.91
CA VAL A 6 12.49 -7.76 18.31
C VAL A 6 13.33 -6.69 19.00
N ASN A 7 14.62 -6.62 18.67
CA ASN A 7 15.54 -5.64 19.23
C ASN A 7 15.99 -4.66 18.14
N ASP A 8 15.73 -3.38 18.36
CA ASP A 8 15.95 -2.32 17.38
C ASP A 8 17.42 -2.19 16.99
N SER A 9 18.34 -2.41 17.94
CA SER A 9 19.79 -2.33 17.69
C SER A 9 20.31 -3.42 16.74
N ASN A 10 19.53 -4.46 16.45
CA ASN A 10 19.94 -5.48 15.48
C ASN A 10 19.75 -5.03 14.02
N VAL A 11 19.09 -3.90 13.78
CA VAL A 11 18.81 -3.40 12.42
C VAL A 11 20.08 -3.13 11.62
N GLN A 12 21.14 -2.66 12.27
CA GLN A 12 22.47 -2.40 11.67
C GLN A 12 23.06 -3.65 10.98
N PHE A 13 22.73 -4.86 11.43
CA PHE A 13 23.29 -6.08 10.84
C PHE A 13 22.65 -6.47 9.50
N LEU A 14 21.60 -5.77 9.07
CA LEU A 14 20.86 -6.11 7.86
C LEU A 14 21.48 -5.53 6.59
N ASP A 15 22.26 -4.47 6.70
CA ASP A 15 22.82 -3.78 5.54
C ASP A 15 24.29 -3.44 5.74
N GLN A 16 25.16 -4.11 4.99
CA GLN A 16 26.61 -3.97 5.13
C GLN A 16 27.16 -2.71 4.43
N ASP A 17 26.32 -2.05 3.61
CA ASP A 17 26.70 -0.85 2.85
C ASP A 17 26.28 0.45 3.57
N ASP A 18 25.73 0.36 4.78
CA ASP A 18 25.33 1.52 5.59
C ASP A 18 26.49 1.95 6.51
N ASP A 19 26.63 3.25 6.75
CA ASP A 19 27.62 3.80 7.68
C ASP A 19 27.04 3.69 9.11
N ASP A 20 26.96 2.45 9.61
CA ASP A 20 26.26 2.13 10.86
C ASP A 20 26.92 2.80 12.09
N ASP A 21 26.29 3.85 12.63
CA ASP A 21 26.54 4.35 13.97
C ASP A 21 25.53 3.70 14.95
N PRO A 22 25.98 2.95 15.98
CA PRO A 22 25.10 2.30 16.94
C PRO A 22 24.20 3.26 17.74
N ASP A 23 24.51 4.56 17.74
CA ASP A 23 23.70 5.60 18.38
C ASP A 23 22.60 6.16 17.44
N THR A 24 22.49 5.66 16.21
CA THR A 24 21.44 6.08 15.25
C THR A 24 20.06 5.55 15.66
N GLU A 25 19.07 6.43 15.71
CA GLU A 25 17.70 6.04 15.99
C GLU A 25 17.13 5.15 14.87
N LEU A 26 16.33 4.13 15.23
CA LEU A 26 15.81 3.13 14.31
C LEU A 26 15.22 3.71 13.02
N TYR A 27 14.43 4.80 13.12
CA TYR A 27 13.74 5.38 11.98
C TYR A 27 14.66 6.10 10.98
N LEU A 28 15.90 6.38 11.37
CA LEU A 28 16.94 6.98 10.52
C LEU A 28 17.82 5.92 9.84
N THR A 29 17.74 4.66 10.28
CA THR A 29 18.54 3.57 9.69
C THR A 29 18.04 3.21 8.30
N GLN A 30 18.95 2.87 7.40
CA GLN A 30 18.60 2.53 6.02
C GLN A 30 17.66 1.33 5.92
N PRO A 31 17.84 0.22 6.67
CA PRO A 31 16.96 -0.94 6.53
C PRO A 31 15.52 -0.62 6.92
N PHE A 32 15.31 0.30 7.87
CA PHE A 32 13.98 0.77 8.24
C PHE A 32 13.39 1.70 7.17
N ALA A 33 14.15 2.72 6.74
CA ALA A 33 13.69 3.69 5.73
C ALA A 33 13.37 3.05 4.37
N CYS A 34 14.07 1.96 4.02
CA CYS A 34 13.83 1.19 2.82
C CYS A 34 12.66 0.18 2.92
N GLY A 35 12.14 -0.06 4.12
CA GLY A 35 11.10 -1.05 4.38
C GLY A 35 11.59 -2.50 4.35
N THR A 36 12.89 -2.73 4.59
CA THR A 36 13.48 -4.08 4.69
C THR A 36 13.53 -4.62 6.12
N ALA A 37 13.34 -3.75 7.11
CA ALA A 37 13.24 -4.11 8.53
C ALA A 37 11.90 -3.64 9.10
N PHE A 38 11.30 -4.46 9.97
CA PHE A 38 10.11 -4.11 10.73
C PHE A 38 10.33 -4.44 12.21
N ALA A 39 10.38 -3.41 13.06
CA ALA A 39 10.58 -3.58 14.49
C ALA A 39 9.26 -3.63 15.27
N VAL A 40 9.19 -4.53 16.24
CA VAL A 40 8.00 -4.68 17.11
C VAL A 40 7.80 -3.45 18.00
N SER A 41 8.86 -2.71 18.34
CA SER A 41 8.82 -1.47 19.13
C SER A 41 7.92 -0.39 18.52
N VAL A 42 7.70 -0.40 17.20
CA VAL A 42 6.77 0.52 16.52
C VAL A 42 5.33 0.33 17.01
N LEU A 43 4.96 -0.88 17.42
CA LEU A 43 3.63 -1.18 17.96
C LEU A 43 3.40 -0.55 19.35
N ASP A 44 4.46 -0.30 20.12
CA ASP A 44 4.35 0.39 21.41
C ASP A 44 3.97 1.87 21.20
N SER A 45 4.49 2.49 20.14
CA SER A 45 4.09 3.84 19.74
C SER A 45 2.63 3.90 19.25
N LEU A 46 2.10 2.78 18.78
CA LEU A 46 0.69 2.69 18.42
C LEU A 46 -0.19 2.77 19.67
N MET A 47 0.20 2.13 20.79
CA MET A 47 -0.56 2.21 22.04
C MET A 47 -0.79 3.65 22.51
N SER A 48 0.25 4.49 22.49
CA SER A 48 0.13 5.91 22.84
C SER A 48 -0.77 6.67 21.87
N THR A 49 -0.68 6.38 20.56
CA THR A 49 -1.54 6.96 19.53
C THR A 49 -3.02 6.63 19.78
N THR A 50 -3.32 5.37 20.15
CA THR A 50 -4.70 4.94 20.43
C THR A 50 -5.30 5.57 21.68
N TYR A 51 -4.45 5.90 22.66
CA TYR A 51 -4.87 6.60 23.86
C TYR A 51 -5.40 8.01 23.53
N PHE A 52 -4.69 8.74 22.66
CA PHE A 52 -5.10 10.09 22.27
C PHE A 52 -6.20 10.12 21.22
N ASN A 53 -6.22 9.15 20.29
CA ASN A 53 -7.22 9.07 19.23
C ASN A 53 -7.69 7.64 19.00
N GLN A 54 -8.84 7.30 19.58
CA GLN A 54 -9.45 5.97 19.44
C GLN A 54 -9.77 5.61 17.98
N ASN A 55 -10.08 6.60 17.13
CA ASN A 55 -10.39 6.35 15.72
C ASN A 55 -9.16 5.97 14.89
N ALA A 56 -7.95 6.32 15.35
CA ALA A 56 -6.71 5.98 14.65
C ALA A 56 -6.50 4.45 14.58
N LEU A 57 -6.81 3.73 15.67
CA LEU A 57 -6.71 2.27 15.68
C LEU A 57 -7.64 1.63 14.66
N THR A 58 -8.90 2.08 14.62
CA THR A 58 -9.92 1.58 13.70
C THR A 58 -9.52 1.83 12.24
N LEU A 59 -8.94 3.00 11.95
CA LEU A 59 -8.43 3.33 10.62
C LEU A 59 -7.26 2.41 10.23
N ILE A 60 -6.24 2.28 11.09
CA ILE A 60 -5.06 1.44 10.85
C ILE A 60 -5.49 -0.02 10.66
N ARG A 61 -6.35 -0.53 11.54
CA ARG A 61 -6.89 -1.89 11.45
C ARG A 61 -7.61 -2.09 10.12
N SER A 62 -8.48 -1.15 9.73
CA SER A 62 -9.25 -1.26 8.49
C SER A 62 -8.35 -1.23 7.25
N LEU A 63 -7.30 -0.40 7.25
CA LEU A 63 -6.35 -0.27 6.15
C LEU A 63 -5.44 -1.51 6.02
N ILE A 64 -4.91 -2.02 7.13
CA ILE A 64 -3.92 -3.11 7.14
C ILE A 64 -4.58 -4.48 7.04
N THR A 65 -5.64 -4.74 7.83
CA THR A 65 -6.30 -6.06 7.87
C THR A 65 -7.30 -6.26 6.75
N GLY A 66 -7.49 -5.26 5.88
CA GLY A 66 -8.48 -5.29 4.81
C GLY A 66 -9.89 -5.33 5.37
N GLY A 67 -10.19 -4.45 6.34
CA GLY A 67 -11.48 -4.25 6.99
C GLY A 67 -12.01 -5.47 7.76
N ALA A 68 -11.26 -5.91 8.78
CA ALA A 68 -11.78 -6.82 9.79
C ALA A 68 -13.00 -6.17 10.48
N THR A 69 -14.20 -6.59 10.11
CA THR A 69 -15.44 -6.08 10.71
C THR A 69 -15.68 -6.73 12.07
N PRO A 70 -16.40 -6.06 12.99
CA PRO A 70 -16.79 -6.66 14.25
C PRO A 70 -17.59 -7.97 14.08
N GLU A 71 -18.33 -8.11 12.98
CA GLU A 71 -19.06 -9.36 12.69
C GLU A 71 -18.10 -10.53 12.44
N LEU A 72 -16.98 -10.28 11.74
CA LEU A 72 -15.96 -11.30 11.52
C LEU A 72 -15.32 -11.73 12.85
N GLU A 73 -15.08 -10.78 13.76
CA GLU A 73 -14.54 -11.08 15.09
C GLU A 73 -15.49 -11.94 15.92
N LEU A 74 -16.80 -11.67 15.85
CA LEU A 74 -17.81 -12.47 16.53
C LEU A 74 -17.84 -13.91 15.99
N ILE A 75 -17.83 -14.08 14.66
CA ILE A 75 -17.80 -15.40 14.03
C ILE A 75 -16.54 -16.19 14.45
N LEU A 76 -15.39 -15.52 14.49
CA LEU A 76 -14.15 -16.14 14.96
C LEU A 76 -14.20 -16.49 16.45
N ALA A 77 -14.83 -15.65 17.28
CA ALA A 77 -15.04 -15.90 18.71
C ALA A 77 -15.96 -17.12 18.97
N GLU A 78 -16.89 -17.40 18.05
CA GLU A 78 -17.72 -18.62 18.08
C GLU A 78 -16.96 -19.90 17.68
N GLY A 79 -15.68 -19.81 17.31
CA GLY A 79 -14.86 -20.95 16.89
C GLY A 79 -15.20 -21.47 15.50
N ALA A 80 -15.98 -20.71 14.73
CA ALA A 80 -16.48 -21.10 13.42
C ALA A 80 -15.43 -21.07 12.30
N GLY A 81 -14.27 -20.44 12.53
CA GLY A 81 -13.25 -20.17 11.52
C GLY A 81 -13.75 -19.24 10.41
N LEU A 82 -13.02 -19.19 9.29
CA LEU A 82 -13.46 -18.45 8.10
C LEU A 82 -14.53 -19.27 7.36
N ARG A 83 -15.78 -18.78 7.40
CA ARG A 83 -16.90 -19.37 6.67
C ARG A 83 -17.15 -18.63 5.37
N GLY A 84 -17.25 -19.38 4.27
CA GLY A 84 -17.70 -18.85 2.98
C GLY A 84 -19.19 -18.51 3.01
N GLY A 85 -19.61 -17.60 2.13
CA GLY A 85 -21.00 -17.21 1.93
C GLY A 85 -21.37 -17.14 0.45
N TYR A 86 -22.67 -17.08 0.16
CA TYR A 86 -23.16 -16.85 -1.19
C TYR A 86 -22.89 -15.39 -1.62
N SER A 87 -22.66 -15.18 -2.91
CA SER A 87 -22.54 -13.84 -3.49
C SER A 87 -23.93 -13.21 -3.62
N THR A 88 -24.27 -12.34 -2.67
CA THR A 88 -25.46 -11.48 -2.70
C THR A 88 -25.06 -10.10 -3.21
N THR A 89 -26.05 -9.26 -3.55
CA THR A 89 -25.79 -7.86 -3.93
C THR A 89 -25.01 -7.11 -2.85
N ASP A 90 -25.36 -7.35 -1.58
CA ASP A 90 -24.72 -6.68 -0.45
C ASP A 90 -23.28 -7.18 -0.23
N SER A 91 -23.03 -8.49 -0.38
CA SER A 91 -21.67 -9.03 -0.22
C SER A 91 -20.75 -8.64 -1.38
N LEU A 92 -21.30 -8.41 -2.57
CA LEU A 92 -20.55 -7.84 -3.70
C LEU A 92 -20.25 -6.36 -3.49
N ALA A 93 -21.18 -5.58 -2.92
CA ALA A 93 -20.94 -4.17 -2.58
C ALA A 93 -19.81 -4.00 -1.55
N ASN A 94 -19.65 -4.93 -0.61
CA ASN A 94 -18.55 -4.93 0.37
C ASN A 94 -17.14 -5.08 -0.24
N ARG A 95 -17.04 -5.41 -1.53
CA ARG A 95 -15.76 -5.45 -2.26
C ARG A 95 -15.29 -4.07 -2.71
N ASP A 96 -16.18 -3.08 -2.72
CA ASP A 96 -15.91 -1.71 -3.14
C ASP A 96 -15.12 -0.93 -2.08
N ARG A 97 -13.91 -1.41 -1.80
CA ARG A 97 -13.01 -0.86 -0.80
C ARG A 97 -11.68 -0.51 -1.45
N CYS A 98 -11.09 0.59 -0.98
CA CYS A 98 -9.80 1.04 -1.46
C CYS A 98 -8.72 0.00 -1.18
N ARG A 99 -7.74 -0.08 -2.07
CA ARG A 99 -6.58 -0.96 -1.96
C ARG A 99 -5.32 -0.13 -2.03
N VAL A 100 -4.34 -0.46 -1.20
CA VAL A 100 -3.01 0.12 -1.31
C VAL A 100 -2.33 -0.48 -2.53
N GLY A 101 -1.81 0.37 -3.41
CA GLY A 101 -1.03 0.00 -4.58
C GLY A 101 0.22 0.86 -4.70
N GLN A 102 1.13 0.41 -5.56
CA GLN A 102 2.28 1.19 -6.00
C GLN A 102 2.19 1.35 -7.52
N ILE A 103 2.35 2.59 -8.00
CA ILE A 103 2.37 2.90 -9.43
C ILE A 103 3.75 3.45 -9.79
N SER A 104 4.38 2.85 -10.79
CA SER A 104 5.63 3.32 -11.38
C SER A 104 5.39 4.59 -12.20
N LEU A 105 6.28 5.58 -12.13
CA LEU A 105 6.28 6.74 -13.03
C LEU A 105 7.09 6.51 -14.31
N TYR A 106 7.66 5.32 -14.48
CA TYR A 106 8.38 4.96 -15.70
C TYR A 106 7.41 4.66 -16.85
N ASP A 107 6.24 4.11 -16.51
CA ASP A 107 5.24 3.64 -17.45
C ASP A 107 3.82 3.95 -16.97
N GLY A 108 2.87 3.92 -17.90
CA GLY A 108 1.46 4.13 -17.60
C GLY A 108 1.02 5.60 -17.62
N PRO A 109 -0.22 5.87 -17.18
CA PRO A 109 -0.87 7.17 -17.40
C PRO A 109 -0.26 8.32 -16.60
N LEU A 110 0.48 8.01 -15.53
CA LEU A 110 1.11 8.99 -14.66
C LEU A 110 2.57 9.28 -15.06
N ALA A 111 3.12 8.59 -16.07
CA ALA A 111 4.50 8.74 -16.51
C ALA A 111 4.85 10.17 -16.98
N GLN A 112 3.87 10.90 -17.52
CA GLN A 112 4.04 12.30 -17.92
C GLN A 112 4.48 13.23 -16.77
N TYR A 113 4.21 12.86 -15.52
CA TYR A 113 4.63 13.63 -14.35
C TYR A 113 6.03 13.22 -13.86
N GLY A 114 6.58 12.10 -14.33
CA GLY A 114 7.91 11.63 -13.97
C GLY A 114 9.05 12.44 -14.58
N GLU A 115 8.81 13.17 -15.67
CA GLU A 115 9.82 14.00 -16.36
C GLU A 115 10.04 15.37 -15.67
N GLY A 116 10.29 15.36 -14.36
CA GLY A 116 10.49 16.59 -13.58
C GLY A 116 9.19 17.32 -13.22
N GLY A 117 8.06 16.63 -13.28
CA GLY A 117 6.78 17.15 -12.81
C GLY A 117 6.75 17.34 -11.29
N LYS A 118 5.78 18.11 -10.82
CA LYS A 118 5.56 18.36 -9.39
C LYS A 118 4.61 17.33 -8.79
N TYR A 119 4.83 16.95 -7.54
CA TYR A 119 3.96 16.02 -6.83
C TYR A 119 2.53 16.53 -6.69
N GLY A 120 2.32 17.83 -6.47
CA GLY A 120 0.98 18.41 -6.38
C GLY A 120 0.16 18.25 -7.67
N ASP A 121 0.79 18.41 -8.84
CA ASP A 121 0.14 18.25 -10.13
C ASP A 121 -0.27 16.78 -10.36
N LEU A 122 0.64 15.85 -10.04
CA LEU A 122 0.36 14.41 -10.04
C LEU A 122 -0.81 14.08 -9.12
N PHE A 123 -0.80 14.58 -7.88
CA PHE A 123 -1.83 14.32 -6.87
C PHE A 123 -3.21 14.76 -7.35
N VAL A 124 -3.33 16.00 -7.85
CA VAL A 124 -4.60 16.55 -8.34
C VAL A 124 -5.10 15.77 -9.57
N ALA A 125 -4.20 15.41 -10.48
CA ALA A 125 -4.57 14.67 -11.69
C ALA A 125 -5.01 13.23 -11.39
N ALA A 126 -4.29 12.53 -10.51
CA ALA A 126 -4.62 11.16 -10.09
C ALA A 126 -5.98 11.11 -9.39
N LEU A 127 -6.25 12.09 -8.51
CA LEU A 127 -7.52 12.17 -7.80
C LEU A 127 -8.70 12.49 -8.74
N LYS A 128 -8.52 13.44 -9.67
CA LYS A 128 -9.59 13.84 -10.60
C LYS A 128 -9.91 12.79 -11.66
N SER A 129 -8.87 12.15 -12.21
CA SER A 129 -9.03 11.27 -13.37
C SER A 129 -9.32 9.83 -12.99
N TYR A 130 -8.82 9.38 -11.84
CA TYR A 130 -8.86 7.98 -11.43
C TYR A 130 -9.43 7.75 -10.03
N GLY A 131 -9.74 8.82 -9.28
CA GLY A 131 -10.17 8.68 -7.88
C GLY A 131 -9.09 8.08 -6.97
N MET A 132 -7.82 8.16 -7.38
CA MET A 132 -6.69 7.60 -6.63
C MET A 132 -6.10 8.64 -5.68
N LEU A 133 -5.88 8.25 -4.43
CA LEU A 133 -5.22 9.11 -3.44
C LEU A 133 -3.75 8.74 -3.32
N CYS A 134 -2.85 9.61 -3.78
CA CYS A 134 -1.41 9.43 -3.58
C CYS A 134 -1.05 9.76 -2.12
N ILE A 135 -0.33 8.87 -1.44
CA ILE A 135 0.05 9.00 -0.01
C ILE A 135 1.56 9.17 0.21
N GLY A 136 2.37 8.87 -0.79
CA GLY A 136 3.82 9.02 -0.71
C GLY A 136 4.55 8.49 -1.93
N LEU A 137 5.87 8.53 -1.88
CA LEU A 137 6.78 8.07 -2.90
C LEU A 137 7.70 6.98 -2.35
N TYR A 138 8.21 6.15 -3.26
CA TYR A 138 9.23 5.16 -3.03
C TYR A 138 10.35 5.38 -4.05
N ARG A 139 11.35 6.15 -3.65
CA ARG A 139 12.39 6.73 -4.52
C ARG A 139 13.70 5.99 -4.35
N PHE A 140 14.47 5.81 -5.44
CA PHE A 140 15.81 5.23 -5.34
C PHE A 140 16.72 6.10 -4.48
N ARG A 141 17.51 5.45 -3.62
CA ARG A 141 18.55 6.10 -2.82
C ARG A 141 19.60 6.72 -3.75
N ASP A 142 20.11 5.90 -4.68
CA ASP A 142 21.11 6.31 -5.66
C ASP A 142 20.44 6.64 -6.98
N THR A 143 20.51 7.92 -7.38
CA THR A 143 19.97 8.41 -8.66
C THR A 143 21.02 8.46 -9.77
N SER A 144 22.29 8.17 -9.44
CA SER A 144 23.39 8.08 -10.40
C SER A 144 23.32 6.79 -11.20
N SER A 145 23.55 6.88 -12.51
CA SER A 145 23.60 5.74 -13.44
C SER A 145 24.91 4.93 -13.35
N SER A 146 25.52 4.87 -12.16
CA SER A 146 26.76 4.13 -11.92
C SER A 146 26.49 2.62 -11.88
N ALA A 147 27.45 1.81 -12.34
CA ALA A 147 27.34 0.35 -12.28
C ALA A 147 27.20 -0.20 -10.85
N ASP A 148 27.65 0.57 -9.85
CA ASP A 148 27.55 0.26 -8.42
C ASP A 148 26.32 0.90 -7.75
N ALA A 149 25.39 1.49 -8.52
CA ALA A 149 24.22 2.15 -7.95
C ALA A 149 23.31 1.14 -7.23
N SER A 150 22.95 1.46 -5.99
CA SER A 150 22.05 0.62 -5.20
C SER A 150 20.63 0.65 -5.77
N SER A 151 20.01 -0.53 -5.85
CA SER A 151 18.59 -0.65 -6.19
C SER A 151 17.65 -0.39 -5.00
N LYS A 152 18.20 0.01 -3.84
CA LYS A 152 17.45 0.33 -2.64
C LYS A 152 16.62 1.60 -2.85
N ARG A 153 15.38 1.56 -2.38
CA ARG A 153 14.45 2.69 -2.42
C ARG A 153 14.04 3.03 -1.00
N TYR A 154 13.83 4.31 -0.72
CA TYR A 154 13.35 4.81 0.56
C TYR A 154 11.98 5.45 0.42
N VAL A 155 11.23 5.50 1.53
CA VAL A 155 9.87 6.04 1.57
C VAL A 155 9.89 7.54 1.84
N ILE A 156 9.10 8.29 1.08
CA ILE A 156 8.80 9.71 1.34
C ILE A 156 7.29 9.83 1.54
N THR A 157 6.85 10.06 2.76
CA THR A 157 5.42 10.22 3.08
C THR A 157 4.98 11.65 2.85
N ASN A 158 3.85 11.84 2.19
CA ASN A 158 3.22 13.15 1.94
C ASN A 158 4.21 14.28 1.55
N PRO A 159 4.95 14.15 0.42
CA PRO A 159 5.86 15.19 -0.02
C PRO A 159 5.12 16.51 -0.32
N PRO A 160 5.80 17.67 -0.25
CA PRO A 160 5.25 18.97 -0.62
C PRO A 160 4.70 19.02 -2.05
N ASP A 161 3.82 19.98 -2.32
CA ASP A 161 3.21 20.16 -3.65
C ASP A 161 4.22 20.51 -4.74
N ASP A 162 5.28 21.24 -4.40
CA ASP A 162 6.37 21.63 -5.29
C ASP A 162 7.49 20.60 -5.43
N PHE A 163 7.39 19.45 -4.75
CA PHE A 163 8.39 18.40 -4.77
C PHE A 163 8.56 17.82 -6.19
N THR A 164 9.80 17.83 -6.68
CA THR A 164 10.11 17.36 -8.04
C THR A 164 10.18 15.84 -8.11
N LEU A 165 9.46 15.25 -9.06
CA LEU A 165 9.40 13.81 -9.31
C LEU A 165 10.49 13.35 -10.28
N LEU A 166 10.85 12.08 -10.16
CA LEU A 166 11.77 11.38 -11.06
C LEU A 166 11.01 10.29 -11.81
N PRO A 167 11.42 9.95 -13.05
CA PRO A 167 10.74 8.91 -13.84
C PRO A 167 10.91 7.52 -13.22
N THR A 168 11.91 7.36 -12.35
CA THR A 168 12.16 6.11 -11.63
C THR A 168 11.35 5.99 -10.35
N ASP A 169 10.64 7.04 -9.90
CA ASP A 169 9.86 6.98 -8.68
C ASP A 169 8.68 6.01 -8.79
N GLN A 170 8.33 5.44 -7.64
CA GLN A 170 7.08 4.72 -7.46
C GLN A 170 6.20 5.50 -6.49
N VAL A 171 4.91 5.58 -6.75
CA VAL A 171 3.94 6.35 -5.96
C VAL A 171 3.07 5.38 -5.19
N PHE A 172 3.01 5.52 -3.88
CA PHE A 172 2.03 4.83 -3.06
C PHE A 172 0.66 5.49 -3.27
N VAL A 173 -0.33 4.68 -3.63
CA VAL A 173 -1.69 5.14 -3.94
C VAL A 173 -2.74 4.29 -3.24
N LEU A 174 -3.83 4.92 -2.81
CA LEU A 174 -5.08 4.23 -2.52
C LEU A 174 -5.90 4.20 -3.80
N MET A 175 -6.01 3.03 -4.40
CA MET A 175 -6.78 2.79 -5.61
C MET A 175 -8.20 2.38 -5.24
N GLN A 176 -9.18 2.88 -5.97
CA GLN A 176 -10.55 2.37 -5.86
C GLN A 176 -10.64 0.95 -6.41
N PHE A 177 -11.69 0.23 -5.99
CA PHE A 177 -11.99 -1.07 -6.53
C PHE A 177 -12.50 -0.92 -7.97
N ASP A 178 -11.76 -1.47 -8.93
CA ASP A 178 -12.26 -1.61 -10.30
C ASP A 178 -13.07 -2.91 -10.40
N PRO A 179 -14.39 -2.86 -10.67
CA PRO A 179 -15.21 -4.06 -10.86
C PRO A 179 -14.80 -4.87 -12.11
N GLY A 180 -13.97 -4.32 -13.00
CA GLY A 180 -13.51 -4.97 -14.22
C GLY A 180 -14.64 -5.20 -15.24
N LEU A 181 -14.42 -6.10 -16.20
CA LEU A 181 -15.47 -6.52 -17.13
C LEU A 181 -16.48 -7.42 -16.42
N GLU A 182 -17.76 -7.03 -16.43
CA GLU A 182 -18.86 -7.88 -15.96
C GLU A 182 -18.76 -9.26 -16.62
N TYR A 183 -18.60 -10.31 -15.80
CA TYR A 183 -18.77 -11.67 -16.29
C TYR A 183 -20.23 -11.87 -16.68
N ARG A 184 -20.53 -11.80 -17.97
CA ARG A 184 -21.81 -12.25 -18.51
C ARG A 184 -21.74 -13.77 -18.66
N PRO A 185 -22.43 -14.56 -17.80
CA PRO A 185 -22.50 -15.99 -18.03
C PRO A 185 -23.17 -16.20 -19.39
N ASN A 186 -22.42 -16.76 -20.34
CA ASN A 186 -22.95 -17.17 -21.62
C ASN A 186 -23.85 -18.40 -21.38
N ARG A 187 -25.05 -18.17 -20.83
CA ARG A 187 -26.13 -19.16 -20.92
C ARG A 187 -26.53 -19.18 -22.37
N GLY A 188 -25.85 -20.04 -23.13
CA GLY A 188 -26.18 -20.34 -24.51
C GLY A 188 -27.68 -20.47 -24.64
N THR A 189 -28.24 -19.70 -25.57
CA THR A 189 -29.61 -19.82 -26.02
C THR A 189 -29.87 -21.29 -26.33
N ARG A 190 -30.53 -22.00 -25.41
CA ARG A 190 -31.20 -23.26 -25.73
C ARG A 190 -32.24 -22.88 -26.77
N GLY A 191 -31.93 -23.16 -28.04
CA GLY A 191 -32.90 -23.11 -29.12
C GLY A 191 -34.12 -23.91 -28.66
N LYS A 192 -35.24 -23.20 -28.52
CA LYS A 192 -36.54 -23.81 -28.76
C LYS A 192 -36.57 -24.10 -30.25
N ASP A 193 -36.19 -25.31 -30.62
CA ASP A 193 -36.69 -25.87 -31.87
C ASP A 193 -38.04 -26.47 -31.53
N ASP A 194 -39.05 -25.67 -31.86
CA ASP A 194 -40.46 -26.00 -31.80
C ASP A 194 -40.76 -27.21 -32.70
N ALA A 195 -41.74 -27.98 -32.25
CA ALA A 195 -42.33 -29.10 -32.95
C ALA A 195 -42.81 -28.72 -34.37
N SER A 196 -42.47 -29.57 -35.34
CA SER A 196 -43.29 -29.94 -36.51
C SER A 196 -42.77 -31.24 -37.10
#